data_AF-A0A068T1C6-F1
#
_entry.id   AF-A0A068T1C6-F1
#
_cell.length_a   1.000
_cell.length_b   1.000
_cell.length_c   1.000
_cell.angle_alpha   90.00
_cell.angle_beta   90.00
_cell.angle_gamma   90.00
#
_symmetry.space_group_name_H-M   'P 1'
#
loop_
_entity.id
_entity.type
_entity.pdbx_description
1 polymer ?
#
loop_
_entity_poly.entity_id
_entity_poly.type
_entity_poly.pdbx_seq_one_letter_code
_entity_poly.pdbx_strand_id
1 'polypeptide(L)' 'MNDTSRKAGNNMMKFVATILVAALVIGAVYFFLLTPGQPTGPQTQPSPHTIDQTK' A
#
# COMPACT_ATOMS: atom_id res chain seq x y z
N MET A 1 -6.34 30.50 -29.70
CA MET A 1 -5.22 29.62 -29.27
C MET A 1 -5.55 28.96 -27.94
N ASN A 2 -6.60 28.13 -27.91
CA ASN A 2 -7.25 27.63 -26.70
C ASN A 2 -7.31 26.09 -26.70
N ASP A 3 -7.27 25.48 -27.88
CA ASP A 3 -7.31 24.04 -28.07
C ASP A 3 -5.98 23.36 -27.76
N THR A 4 -4.86 24.05 -28.00
CA THR A 4 -3.50 23.50 -27.79
C THR A 4 -3.20 23.23 -26.32
N SER A 5 -3.57 24.13 -25.42
CA SER A 5 -3.34 23.96 -23.97
C SER A 5 -4.20 22.82 -23.38
N ARG A 6 -5.44 22.68 -23.85
CA ARG A 6 -6.34 21.62 -23.39
C ARG A 6 -5.87 20.23 -23.86
N LYS A 7 -5.34 20.14 -25.09
CA LYS A 7 -4.82 18.90 -25.67
C LYS A 7 -3.46 18.49 -25.07
N ALA A 8 -2.57 19.45 -24.79
CA ALA A 8 -1.28 19.19 -24.15
C ALA A 8 -1.44 18.72 -22.69
N GLY A 9 -2.32 19.37 -21.92
CA GLY A 9 -2.62 18.97 -20.54
C GLY A 9 -3.23 17.57 -20.44
N ASN A 10 -4.09 17.18 -21.39
CA ASN A 10 -4.70 15.86 -21.39
C ASN A 10 -3.69 14.74 -21.63
N ASN A 11 -2.71 14.95 -22.52
CA ASN A 11 -1.65 13.97 -22.75
C ASN A 11 -0.68 13.88 -21.56
N MET A 12 -0.37 14.99 -20.91
CA MET A 12 0.44 15.01 -19.69
C MET A 12 -0.24 14.26 -18.54
N MET A 13 -1.53 14.50 -18.31
CA MET A 13 -2.31 13.79 -17.29
C MET A 13 -2.37 12.29 -17.55
N LYS A 14 -2.52 11.85 -18.82
CA LYS A 14 -2.51 10.42 -19.17
C LYS A 14 -1.17 9.76 -18.86
N PHE A 15 -0.05 10.43 -19.11
CA PHE A 15 1.28 9.92 -18.79
C PHE A 15 1.46 9.72 -17.28
N VAL A 16 1.12 10.74 -16.48
CA VAL A 16 1.20 10.68 -15.02
C VAL A 16 0.27 9.61 -14.45
N ALA A 17 -0.98 9.53 -14.94
CA ALA A 17 -1.93 8.50 -14.52
C ALA A 17 -1.42 7.09 -14.83
N THR A 18 -0.75 6.90 -15.98
CA THR A 18 -0.19 5.59 -16.37
C THR A 18 0.91 5.16 -15.41
N ILE A 19 1.84 6.05 -15.07
CA ILE A 19 2.92 5.75 -14.12
C ILE A 19 2.37 5.50 -12.73
N LEU A 20 1.38 6.29 -12.29
CA LEU A 20 0.75 6.13 -10.99
C LEU A 20 0.06 4.76 -10.88
N VAL A 21 -0.70 4.36 -11.90
CA VAL A 21 -1.33 3.04 -11.95
C VAL A 21 -0.28 1.93 -11.94
N ALA A 22 0.78 2.05 -12.73
CA ALA A 22 1.87 1.07 -12.75
C ALA A 22 2.54 0.92 -11.38
N ALA A 23 2.80 2.04 -10.68
CA ALA A 23 3.38 2.03 -9.34
C ALA A 23 2.46 1.35 -8.31
N LEU A 24 1.15 1.63 -8.36
CA LEU A 24 0.17 0.98 -7.48
C LEU A 24 0.09 -0.53 -7.72
N VAL A 25 0.14 -0.96 -8.99
CA VAL A 25 0.15 -2.39 -9.34
C VAL A 25 1.39 -3.08 -8.78
N ILE A 26 2.58 -2.49 -8.98
CA ILE A 26 3.83 -3.03 -8.46
C ILE A 26 3.81 -3.08 -6.93
N GLY A 27 3.34 -2.01 -6.27
CA GLY A 27 3.21 -1.95 -4.81
C GLY A 27 2.24 -2.99 -4.26
N ALA A 28 1.08 -3.18 -4.91
CA ALA A 28 0.11 -4.20 -4.53
C ALA A 28 0.69 -5.62 -4.70
N VAL A 29 1.35 -5.90 -5.83
CA VAL A 29 2.01 -7.19 -6.06
C VAL A 29 3.07 -7.43 -4.97
N TYR A 30 3.91 -6.45 -4.68
CA TYR A 30 4.93 -6.56 -3.62
C TYR A 30 4.29 -6.79 -2.24
N PHE A 31 3.25 -6.04 -1.90
CA PHE A 31 2.60 -6.16 -0.60
C PHE A 31 1.89 -7.50 -0.43
N PHE A 32 1.09 -7.93 -1.41
CA PHE A 32 0.29 -9.15 -1.29
C PHE A 32 1.05 -10.44 -1.55
N LEU A 33 2.06 -10.45 -2.45
CA LEU A 33 2.83 -11.67 -2.75
C LEU A 33 4.11 -11.79 -1.93
N LEU A 34 4.82 -10.68 -1.67
CA LEU A 34 6.11 -10.70 -0.96
C LEU A 34 5.98 -10.34 0.53
N THR A 35 4.90 -9.68 0.96
CA THR A 35 4.64 -9.38 2.38
C THR A 35 3.34 -10.04 2.86
N PRO A 36 3.20 -11.37 2.82
CA PRO A 36 2.00 -12.04 3.31
C PRO A 36 1.93 -11.90 4.83
N GLY A 37 1.26 -10.84 5.30
CA GLY A 37 0.71 -10.70 6.65
C GLY A 37 1.61 -11.16 7.80
N GLN A 38 2.94 -10.94 7.74
CA GLN A 38 3.72 -11.02 8.97
C GLN A 38 3.31 -9.80 9.81
N PRO A 39 2.68 -10.00 10.98
CA PRO A 39 2.37 -8.88 11.84
C PRO A 39 3.69 -8.18 12.14
N THR A 40 3.83 -6.95 11.66
CA THR A 40 5.00 -6.11 11.92
C THR A 40 5.00 -5.77 13.39
N GLY A 41 5.66 -6.63 14.16
CA GLY A 41 5.82 -6.56 15.60
C GLY A 41 5.78 -7.97 16.18
N PRO A 42 6.62 -8.31 17.17
CA PRO A 42 6.33 -9.46 18.00
C PRO A 42 4.91 -9.27 18.52
N GLN A 43 3.93 -9.99 17.97
CA GLN A 43 2.69 -10.21 18.66
C GLN A 43 3.06 -11.08 19.86
N THR A 44 3.52 -10.43 20.92
CA THR A 44 3.33 -10.92 22.26
C THR A 44 1.82 -10.97 22.44
N GLN A 45 1.24 -12.06 21.93
CA GLN A 45 -0.05 -12.53 22.37
C GLN A 45 0.02 -12.46 23.89
N PRO A 46 -0.78 -11.62 24.57
CA PRO A 46 -0.80 -11.66 26.02
C PRO A 46 -1.30 -13.05 26.39
N SER A 47 -0.39 -13.93 26.83
CA SER A 47 -0.70 -15.29 27.28
C SER A 47 -1.86 -15.21 28.28
N PRO A 48 -3.05 -15.78 27.99
CA PRO A 48 -4.24 -15.49 28.79
C PRO A 48 -4.31 -16.20 30.16
N HIS A 49 -3.20 -16.69 30.71
CA HIS A 49 -3.25 -17.72 31.77
C HIS A 49 -2.21 -17.61 32.88
N THR A 50 -1.69 -16.43 33.23
CA THR A 50 -0.82 -16.30 34.41
C THR A 50 -1.32 -15.22 35.34
N ILE A 51 -2.55 -15.41 35.83
CA ILE A 51 -2.92 -14.86 37.14
C ILE A 51 -2.27 -15.79 38.15
N ASP A 52 -1.13 -15.35 38.69
CA ASP A 52 -0.48 -16.00 39.81
C ASP A 52 -1.42 -15.94 41.02
N GLN A 53 -2.02 -17.08 41.37
CA GLN A 53 -2.78 -17.28 42.59
C GLN A 53 -1.89 -17.93 43.66
N THR A 54 -0.76 -17.32 44.02
CA THR A 54 -0.14 -17.63 45.32
C THR A 54 -0.80 -16.80 46.42
N LYS A 55 -1.63 -17.50 47.18
CA LYS A 55 -2.19 -17.17 48.49
C LYS A 55 -1.10 -16.98 49.55
#